data_AF-A0A511XIJ2-F1
#
_entry.id   AF-A0A511XIJ2-F1
#
_cell.length_a   1.000
_cell.length_b   1.000
_cell.length_c   1.000
_cell.angle_alpha   90.00
_cell.angle_beta   90.00
_cell.angle_gamma   90.00
#
_symmetry.space_group_name_H-M   'P 1'
#
loop_
_entity.id
_entity.type
_entity.pdbx_description
1 polymer ?
#
loop_
_entity_poly.entity_id
_entity_poly.type
_entity_poly.pdbx_seq_one_letter_code
_entity_poly.pdbx_strand_id
1 'polypeptide(L)'
;MGVVLASALGPAVDAHPERVKDREQAILDLCQTAHFRPEGLTGPFILHLSVSGHSGLVFDVHNEEDTPLYTYGISLSPFSRLIKDYALMIESFELAMEEGNRTKVQAIDMGRRGVHDEAAELLTERLKGKIAMDLPTARRLFSLMCLLAQRR
;
A
#
# COMPACT_ATOMS: atom_id res chain seq x y z
N MET A 1 -0.38 2.25 18.42
CA MET A 1 -1.77 2.31 17.92
C MET A 1 -1.85 1.32 16.79
N GLY A 2 -2.68 0.28 16.91
CA GLY A 2 -2.83 -0.73 15.87
C GLY A 2 -3.82 -0.29 14.80
N VAL A 3 -3.58 -0.68 13.55
CA VAL A 3 -4.51 -0.56 12.43
C VAL A 3 -4.93 -1.96 12.05
N VAL A 4 -6.23 -2.27 12.09
CA VAL A 4 -6.74 -3.52 11.54
C VAL A 4 -7.22 -3.25 10.12
N LEU A 5 -6.65 -3.90 9.12
CA LEU A 5 -7.16 -3.78 7.75
C LEU A 5 -8.40 -4.66 7.58
N ALA A 6 -9.51 -4.04 7.19
CA ALA A 6 -10.71 -4.78 6.86
C ALA A 6 -10.55 -5.59 5.56
N SER A 7 -11.35 -6.66 5.43
CA SER A 7 -11.31 -7.66 4.35
C SER A 7 -11.64 -7.14 2.94
N ALA A 8 -11.74 -5.82 2.74
CA ALA A 8 -11.95 -5.17 1.44
C ALA A 8 -10.86 -5.53 0.41
N LEU A 9 -9.68 -5.92 0.88
CA LEU A 9 -8.77 -6.75 0.11
C LEU A 9 -9.34 -8.17 0.12
N GLY A 10 -10.29 -8.50 -0.75
CA GLY A 10 -10.78 -9.88 -0.90
C GLY A 10 -9.62 -10.86 -1.19
N PRO A 11 -9.82 -12.19 -1.14
CA PRO A 11 -8.81 -13.14 -1.62
C PRO A 11 -8.37 -12.67 -3.00
N ALA A 12 -7.06 -12.55 -3.18
CA ALA A 12 -6.52 -12.05 -4.40
C ALA A 12 -7.04 -12.91 -5.56
N VAL A 13 -7.83 -12.34 -6.46
CA VAL A 13 -7.93 -12.84 -7.85
C VAL A 13 -6.64 -12.44 -8.58
N ASP A 14 -5.50 -12.44 -7.87
CA ASP A 14 -4.19 -12.09 -8.40
C ASP A 14 -3.47 -13.44 -8.49
N ALA A 15 -3.36 -13.99 -9.71
CA ALA A 15 -2.67 -15.27 -9.97
C ALA A 15 -1.15 -15.22 -9.64
N HIS A 16 -0.66 -14.02 -9.30
CA HIS A 16 0.69 -13.59 -8.97
C HIS A 16 1.31 -14.11 -7.64
N PRO A 17 2.10 -15.20 -7.49
CA PRO A 17 2.53 -15.67 -6.16
C PRO A 17 3.31 -14.64 -5.33
N GLU A 18 4.19 -13.84 -5.95
CA GLU A 18 4.93 -12.80 -5.23
C GLU A 18 4.04 -11.61 -4.84
N ARG A 19 3.01 -11.30 -5.63
CA ARG A 19 2.03 -10.25 -5.28
C ARG A 19 1.21 -10.65 -4.05
N VAL A 20 0.87 -11.94 -3.92
CA VAL A 20 0.19 -12.48 -2.75
C VAL A 20 1.08 -12.38 -1.51
N LYS A 21 2.36 -12.80 -1.61
CA LYS A 21 3.30 -12.68 -0.48
C LYS A 21 3.51 -11.22 -0.05
N ASP A 22 3.76 -10.32 -1.00
CA ASP A 22 3.95 -8.89 -0.70
C ASP A 22 2.71 -8.30 -0.03
N ARG A 23 1.51 -8.72 -0.44
CA ARG A 23 0.25 -8.34 0.18
C ARG A 23 0.14 -8.82 1.62
N GLU A 24 0.32 -10.12 1.84
CA GLU A 24 0.19 -10.73 3.18
C GLU A 24 1.17 -10.12 4.16
N GLN A 25 2.43 -9.94 3.72
CA GLN A 25 3.44 -9.27 4.53
C GLN A 25 3.07 -7.81 4.82
N ALA A 26 2.58 -7.06 3.84
CA ALA A 26 2.18 -5.67 4.04
C ALA A 26 1.00 -5.55 5.02
N ILE A 27 0.02 -6.44 4.95
CA ILE A 27 -1.11 -6.47 5.90
C ILE A 27 -0.60 -6.78 7.31
N LEU A 28 0.23 -7.82 7.45
CA LEU A 28 0.78 -8.23 8.73
C LEU A 28 1.57 -7.09 9.39
N ASP A 29 2.46 -6.45 8.62
CA ASP A 29 3.30 -5.35 9.10
C ASP A 29 2.44 -4.15 9.52
N LEU A 30 1.38 -3.82 8.76
CA LEU A 30 0.47 -2.73 9.13
C LEU A 30 -0.28 -3.05 10.43
N CYS A 31 -0.76 -4.28 10.60
CA CYS A 31 -1.43 -4.70 11.83
C CYS A 31 -0.51 -4.65 13.05
N GLN A 32 0.77 -4.98 12.89
CA GLN A 32 1.70 -5.10 14.01
C GLN A 32 2.45 -3.81 14.33
N THR A 33 2.82 -3.03 13.31
CA THR A 33 3.85 -1.98 13.44
C THR A 33 3.44 -0.62 12.89
N ALA A 34 2.22 -0.47 12.36
CA ALA A 34 1.82 0.79 11.74
C ALA A 34 1.85 1.97 12.72
N HIS A 35 2.46 3.06 12.26
CA HIS A 35 2.23 4.38 12.79
C HIS A 35 1.21 5.06 11.88
N PHE A 36 -0.06 5.03 12.28
CA PHE A 36 -1.16 5.64 11.53
C PHE A 36 -2.04 6.43 12.50
N ARG A 37 -2.05 7.75 12.34
CA ARG A 37 -2.71 8.70 13.26
C ARG A 37 -3.52 9.72 12.48
N PRO A 38 -4.82 9.45 12.22
CA PRO A 38 -5.75 10.45 11.73
C PRO A 38 -5.83 11.64 12.69
N GLU A 39 -5.93 12.84 12.14
CA GLU A 39 -5.99 14.06 12.91
C GLU A 39 -7.26 14.12 13.77
N GLY A 40 -7.10 14.43 15.07
CA GLY A 40 -8.22 14.55 16.01
C GLY A 40 -8.84 13.23 16.47
N LEU A 41 -8.33 12.08 16.03
CA LEU A 41 -8.81 10.76 16.44
C LEU A 41 -7.80 10.03 17.32
N THR A 42 -8.29 9.30 18.31
CA THR A 42 -7.49 8.38 19.13
C THR A 42 -8.00 6.96 18.91
N GLY A 43 -7.10 6.07 18.53
CA GLY A 43 -7.45 4.70 18.14
C GLY A 43 -7.45 3.71 19.31
N PRO A 44 -7.53 2.39 19.01
CA PRO A 44 -7.25 1.75 17.72
C PRO A 44 -8.31 1.96 16.63
N PHE A 45 -7.96 1.65 15.38
CA PHE A 45 -8.85 1.83 14.22
C PHE A 45 -8.92 0.59 13.35
N ILE A 46 -10.07 0.43 12.71
CA ILE A 46 -10.23 -0.44 11.53
C ILE A 46 -10.07 0.46 10.30
N LEU A 47 -9.19 0.08 9.38
CA LEU A 47 -8.96 0.77 8.11
C LEU A 47 -9.51 -0.06 6.96
N HIS A 48 -10.50 0.49 6.27
CA HIS A 48 -10.99 -0.01 5.00
C HIS A 48 -10.27 0.74 3.88
N LEU A 49 -9.48 0.02 3.09
CA LEU A 49 -8.73 0.59 1.97
C LEU A 49 -9.39 0.20 0.65
N SER A 50 -9.72 1.19 -0.17
CA SER A 50 -10.34 0.94 -1.48
C SER A 50 -9.89 1.96 -2.53
N VAL A 51 -10.19 1.68 -3.80
CA VAL A 51 -9.83 2.57 -4.92
C VAL A 51 -11.11 2.92 -5.69
N SER A 52 -11.62 4.15 -5.57
CA SER A 52 -12.89 4.61 -6.17
C SER A 52 -12.70 5.37 -7.49
N GLY A 53 -13.51 5.05 -8.50
CA GLY A 53 -13.33 5.46 -9.91
C GLY A 53 -13.12 6.96 -10.10
N HIS A 54 -13.75 7.76 -9.24
CA HIS A 54 -13.77 9.22 -9.29
C HIS A 54 -12.80 9.89 -8.29
N SER A 55 -12.43 9.21 -7.20
CA SER A 55 -11.75 9.82 -6.04
C SER A 55 -10.35 9.28 -5.72
N GLY A 56 -9.88 8.24 -6.41
CA GLY A 56 -8.55 7.66 -6.21
C GLY A 56 -8.50 6.68 -5.02
N LEU A 57 -7.41 6.69 -4.24
CA LEU A 57 -7.24 5.83 -3.06
C LEU A 57 -8.06 6.40 -1.88
N VAL A 58 -8.87 5.55 -1.26
CA VAL A 58 -9.76 5.88 -0.16
C VAL A 58 -9.32 5.16 1.11
N PHE A 59 -9.10 5.95 2.16
CA PHE A 59 -8.84 5.52 3.52
C PHE A 59 -10.11 5.75 4.33
N ASP A 60 -10.88 4.69 4.54
CA ASP A 60 -12.10 4.75 5.32
C ASP A 60 -11.84 4.21 6.73
N VAL A 61 -11.84 5.13 7.69
CA VAL A 61 -11.36 4.92 9.06
C VAL A 61 -12.56 4.70 9.97
N HIS A 62 -12.57 3.56 10.64
CA HIS A 62 -13.62 3.10 11.53
C HIS A 62 -13.08 2.91 12.96
N ASN A 63 -13.97 2.92 13.95
CA ASN A 63 -13.65 2.54 15.32
C ASN A 63 -13.55 1.00 15.48
N GLU A 64 -13.33 0.53 16.70
CA GLU A 64 -13.24 -0.91 17.02
C GLU A 64 -14.52 -1.71 16.75
N GLU A 65 -15.68 -1.04 16.75
CA GLU A 65 -16.99 -1.63 16.46
C GLU A 65 -17.33 -1.58 14.97
N ASP A 66 -16.34 -1.27 14.13
CA ASP A 66 -16.49 -1.09 12.68
C ASP A 66 -17.49 0.02 12.29
N THR A 67 -17.65 1.03 13.16
CA THR A 67 -18.47 2.21 12.88
C THR A 67 -17.63 3.28 12.18
N PRO A 68 -18.11 3.85 11.04
CA PRO A 68 -17.38 4.89 10.32
C PRO A 68 -17.10 6.13 11.18
N LEU A 69 -15.84 6.56 11.20
CA LEU A 69 -15.41 7.79 11.86
C LEU A 69 -15.08 8.88 10.85
N TYR A 70 -14.30 8.54 9.82
CA TYR A 70 -13.87 9.49 8.81
C TYR A 70 -13.39 8.80 7.53
N THR A 71 -13.63 9.43 6.39
CA THR A 71 -13.14 8.96 5.09
C THR A 71 -12.23 9.99 4.45
N TYR A 72 -11.01 9.59 4.08
CA TYR A 72 -10.06 10.43 3.34
C TYR A 72 -9.82 9.85 1.95
N GLY A 73 -9.97 10.67 0.91
CA GLY A 73 -9.66 10.29 -0.47
C GLY A 73 -8.47 11.08 -1.02
N ILE A 74 -7.57 10.42 -1.73
CA ILE A 74 -6.50 11.06 -2.50
C ILE A 74 -6.50 10.59 -3.94
N SER A 75 -6.26 11.52 -4.88
CA SER A 75 -6.10 11.17 -6.30
C SER A 75 -4.92 10.22 -6.51
N LEU A 76 -5.11 9.22 -7.36
CA LEU A 76 -4.04 8.31 -7.81
C LEU A 76 -3.17 8.90 -8.92
N SER A 77 -3.59 9.99 -9.55
CA SER A 77 -2.87 10.58 -10.68
C SER A 77 -1.38 10.87 -10.36
N PRO A 78 -1.01 11.46 -9.20
CA PRO A 78 0.38 11.66 -8.82
C PRO A 78 1.19 10.36 -8.65
N PHE A 79 0.53 9.24 -8.37
CA PHE A 79 1.17 7.93 -8.16
C PHE A 79 1.26 7.10 -9.43
N SER A 80 0.65 7.56 -10.53
CA SER A 80 0.50 6.75 -11.76
C SER A 80 1.82 6.24 -12.34
N ARG A 81 2.88 7.06 -12.33
CA ARG A 81 4.22 6.64 -12.74
C ARG A 81 4.78 5.56 -11.81
N LEU A 82 4.75 5.80 -10.50
CA LEU A 82 5.28 4.89 -9.49
C LEU A 82 4.58 3.53 -9.49
N ILE A 83 3.27 3.51 -9.69
CA ILE A 83 2.49 2.27 -9.81
C ILE A 83 2.93 1.47 -11.05
N LYS A 84 3.16 2.14 -12.19
CA LYS A 84 3.65 1.51 -13.41
C LYS A 84 5.08 0.98 -13.24
N ASP A 85 5.96 1.80 -12.67
CA ASP A 85 7.35 1.41 -12.41
C ASP A 85 7.40 0.19 -11.47
N TYR A 86 6.57 0.17 -10.42
CA TYR A 86 6.44 -0.98 -9.54
C TYR A 86 5.97 -2.25 -10.27
N ALA A 87 4.95 -2.14 -11.12
CA ALA A 87 4.45 -3.27 -11.90
C ALA A 87 5.54 -3.87 -12.81
N LEU A 88 6.29 -3.02 -13.52
CA LEU A 88 7.41 -3.44 -14.36
C LEU A 88 8.54 -4.12 -13.57
N MET A 89 8.80 -3.67 -12.34
CA MET A 89 9.80 -4.31 -11.47
C MET A 89 9.40 -5.74 -11.07
N ILE A 90 8.11 -5.98 -10.80
CA ILE A 90 7.59 -7.33 -10.51
C ILE A 90 7.75 -8.25 -11.73
N GLU A 91 7.34 -7.79 -12.92
CA GLU A 91 7.50 -8.55 -14.16
C GLU A 91 8.98 -8.85 -14.45
N SER A 92 9.86 -7.87 -14.23
CA SER A 92 11.31 -8.05 -14.42
C SER A 92 11.92 -9.03 -13.41
N PHE A 93 11.40 -9.06 -12.18
CA PHE A 93 11.85 -9.95 -11.11
C PHE A 93 11.56 -11.40 -11.47
N GLU A 94 10.36 -11.69 -11.97
CA GLU A 94 9.98 -13.03 -12.45
C GLU A 94 10.95 -13.55 -13.51
N LEU A 95 11.19 -12.75 -14.55
CA LEU A 95 12.11 -13.10 -15.63
C LEU A 95 13.53 -13.35 -15.09
N ALA A 96 14.02 -12.51 -14.17
CA ALA A 96 15.34 -12.67 -13.59
C ALA A 96 15.47 -13.92 -12.70
N MET A 97 14.39 -14.30 -12.01
CA MET A 97 14.32 -15.51 -11.20
C MET A 97 14.30 -16.77 -12.07
N GLU A 98 13.52 -16.78 -13.16
CA GLU A 98 13.50 -17.87 -14.15
C GLU A 98 14.86 -18.05 -14.84
N GLU A 99 15.55 -16.96 -15.15
CA GLU A 99 16.92 -16.95 -15.69
C GLU A 99 17.99 -17.40 -14.67
N GLY A 100 17.66 -17.48 -13.38
CA GLY A 100 18.62 -17.75 -12.30
C GLY A 100 19.65 -16.65 -12.08
N ASN A 101 19.40 -15.43 -12.56
CA ASN A 101 20.35 -14.32 -12.55
C ASN A 101 20.29 -13.53 -11.23
N ARG A 102 21.03 -13.99 -10.23
CA ARG A 102 21.07 -13.37 -8.88
C ARG A 102 21.45 -11.88 -8.89
N THR A 103 22.36 -11.47 -9.76
CA THR A 103 22.79 -10.06 -9.85
C THR A 103 21.65 -9.18 -10.35
N LYS A 104 20.90 -9.64 -11.36
CA LYS A 104 19.73 -8.93 -11.89
C LYS A 104 18.61 -8.85 -10.84
N VAL A 105 18.36 -9.94 -10.11
CA VAL A 105 17.41 -9.96 -8.98
C VAL A 105 17.76 -8.90 -7.93
N GLN A 106 19.02 -8.81 -7.49
CA GLN A 106 19.44 -7.81 -6.50
C GLN A 106 19.29 -6.37 -7.01
N ALA A 107 19.61 -6.13 -8.28
CA ALA A 107 19.45 -4.81 -8.90
C ALA A 107 17.96 -4.39 -8.96
N ILE A 108 17.07 -5.33 -9.29
CA ILE A 108 15.62 -5.11 -9.29
C ILE A 108 15.11 -4.82 -7.86
N ASP A 109 15.56 -5.58 -6.86
CA ASP A 109 15.19 -5.33 -5.46
C ASP A 109 15.65 -3.97 -4.94
N MET A 110 16.83 -3.50 -5.37
CA MET A 110 17.28 -2.13 -5.10
C MET A 110 16.37 -1.10 -5.76
N GLY A 111 16.03 -1.28 -7.05
CA GLY A 111 15.10 -0.39 -7.76
C GLY A 111 13.71 -0.35 -7.13
N ARG A 112 13.17 -1.51 -6.75
CA ARG A 112 11.88 -1.64 -6.06
C ARG A 112 11.86 -0.85 -4.75
N ARG A 113 12.93 -0.91 -3.95
CA ARG A 113 13.06 -0.08 -2.73
C ARG A 113 13.02 1.41 -3.02
N GLY A 114 13.72 1.86 -4.07
CA GLY A 114 13.68 3.27 -4.49
C GLY A 114 12.26 3.73 -4.85
N VAL A 115 11.50 2.92 -5.59
CA VAL A 115 10.09 3.23 -5.93
C VAL A 115 9.23 3.31 -4.66
N HIS A 116 9.41 2.38 -3.71
CA HIS A 116 8.70 2.43 -2.44
C HIS A 116 9.04 3.67 -1.61
N ASP A 117 10.30 4.08 -1.56
CA ASP A 117 10.75 5.25 -0.81
C ASP A 117 10.12 6.52 -1.38
N GLU A 118 10.21 6.72 -2.70
CA GLU A 118 9.61 7.89 -3.37
C GLU A 118 8.09 7.92 -3.16
N ALA A 119 7.43 6.77 -3.27
CA ALA A 119 5.99 6.69 -3.07
C ALA A 119 5.56 6.93 -1.62
N ALA A 120 6.36 6.48 -0.65
CA ALA A 120 6.10 6.67 0.76
C ALA A 120 6.22 8.15 1.15
N GLU A 121 7.23 8.85 0.63
CA GLU A 121 7.39 10.29 0.81
C GLU A 121 6.20 11.05 0.21
N LEU A 122 5.82 10.72 -1.03
CA LEU A 122 4.68 11.34 -1.69
C LEU A 122 3.38 11.09 -0.92
N LEU A 123 3.12 9.85 -0.49
CA LEU A 123 1.92 9.51 0.27
C LEU A 123 1.84 10.29 1.59
N THR A 124 2.96 10.39 2.30
CA THR A 124 3.06 11.14 3.56
C THR A 124 2.76 12.62 3.34
N GLU A 125 3.31 13.24 2.28
CA GLU A 125 3.03 14.66 1.98
C GLU A 125 1.57 14.88 1.55
N ARG A 126 0.98 13.95 0.76
CA ARG A 126 -0.43 14.04 0.34
C ARG A 126 -1.43 13.92 1.50
N LEU A 127 -1.04 13.29 2.60
CA LEU A 127 -1.87 13.08 3.79
C LEU A 127 -1.50 13.99 4.97
N LYS A 128 -0.55 14.91 4.78
CA LYS A 128 -0.13 15.85 5.80
C LYS A 128 -1.30 16.68 6.33
N GLY A 129 -1.42 16.76 7.66
CA GLY A 129 -2.57 17.42 8.31
C GLY A 129 -3.90 16.69 8.10
N LYS A 130 -3.86 15.39 7.79
CA LYS A 130 -5.04 14.50 7.71
C LYS A 130 -4.74 13.20 8.43
N ILE A 131 -3.66 12.54 8.04
CA ILE A 131 -3.21 11.28 8.62
C ILE A 131 -1.68 11.34 8.75
N ALA A 132 -1.18 11.41 9.98
CA ALA A 132 0.23 11.31 10.25
C ALA A 132 0.67 9.84 10.21
N MET A 133 1.76 9.55 9.51
CA MET A 133 2.35 8.22 9.41
C MET A 133 3.87 8.26 9.22
N ASP A 134 4.54 7.13 9.46
CA ASP A 134 5.95 6.96 9.16
C ASP A 134 6.17 6.34 7.77
N LEU A 135 7.41 6.43 7.25
CA LEU A 135 7.75 5.88 5.95
C LEU A 135 7.49 4.36 5.84
N PRO A 136 7.83 3.51 6.83
CA PRO A 136 7.46 2.10 6.80
C PRO A 136 5.96 1.85 6.59
N THR A 137 5.08 2.55 7.32
CA THR A 137 3.63 2.45 7.15
C THR A 137 3.21 2.89 5.75
N ALA A 138 3.74 4.02 5.28
CA ALA A 138 3.44 4.55 3.95
C ALA A 138 3.88 3.59 2.82
N ARG A 139 5.05 2.93 2.95
CA ARG A 139 5.51 1.90 1.99
C ARG A 139 4.55 0.73 1.91
N ARG A 140 4.06 0.23 3.05
CA ARG A 140 3.10 -0.88 3.08
C ARG A 140 1.74 -0.48 2.50
N LEU A 141 1.26 0.72 2.79
CA LEU A 141 0.07 1.27 2.16
C LEU A 141 0.23 1.42 0.64
N PHE A 142 1.41 1.82 0.16
CA PHE A 142 1.70 1.86 -1.27
C PHE A 142 1.66 0.46 -1.92
N SER A 143 2.24 -0.57 -1.29
CA SER A 143 2.14 -1.96 -1.79
C SER A 143 0.67 -2.37 -1.98
N LEU A 144 -0.18 -2.07 -0.99
CA LEU A 144 -1.62 -2.37 -1.08
C LEU A 144 -2.35 -1.52 -2.12
N MET A 145 -1.98 -0.25 -2.26
CA MET A 145 -2.52 0.64 -3.29
C MET A 145 -2.21 0.11 -4.69
N CYS A 146 -0.99 -0.37 -4.96
CA CYS A 146 -0.63 -0.96 -6.26
C CYS A 146 -1.52 -2.15 -6.61
N LEU A 147 -1.80 -3.02 -5.63
CA LEU A 147 -2.70 -4.17 -5.81
C LEU A 147 -4.13 -3.71 -6.12
N LEU A 148 -4.64 -2.73 -5.39
CA LEU A 148 -5.98 -2.18 -5.61
C LEU A 148 -6.11 -1.46 -6.96
N ALA A 149 -5.05 -0.78 -7.40
CA ALA A 149 -5.04 -0.05 -8.68
C ALA A 149 -5.04 -0.98 -9.90
N GLN A 150 -4.51 -2.19 -9.77
CA GLN A 150 -4.45 -3.20 -10.84
C GLN A 150 -5.74 -4.02 -10.99
N ARG A 151 -6.67 -3.95 -10.02
CA ARG A 151 -7.98 -4.64 -10.08
C ARG A 151 -9.04 -3.89 -10.88
N ARG A 152 -8.66 -2.82 -11.58
CA ARG A 152 -9.54 -2.00 -12.41
C ARG A 152 -9.46 -2.34 -13.88
#